data_AF-A0A972CYZ2-F1
#
_entry.id   AF-A0A972CYZ2-F1
#
_cell.length_a   1.000
_cell.length_b   1.000
_cell.length_c   1.000
_cell.angle_alpha   90.00
_cell.angle_beta   90.00
_cell.angle_gamma   90.00
#
_symmetry.space_group_name_H-M   'P 1'
#
loop_
_entity.id
_entity.type
_entity.pdbx_description
1 polymer ?
#
loop_
_entity_poly.entity_id
_entity_poly.type
_entity_poly.pdbx_seq_one_letter_code
_entity_poly.pdbx_strand_id
1 'polypeptide(L)' 'NSKTDDIIVTAITSNITSKDYSIFITNSDLLEGNLKVDSCIRVDKIYTLAQNIVIKKFGEVNDDIMNEVKNKINELIK' A
#
# COMPACT_ATOMS: atom_id res chain seq x y z
N ASN A 1 4.31 -9.22 9.77
CA ASN A 1 4.18 -10.63 9.34
C ASN A 1 5.54 -11.34 9.38
N SER A 2 6.25 -11.33 10.52
CA SER A 2 7.64 -11.82 10.60
C SER A 2 7.79 -13.32 10.91
N LYS A 3 6.66 -14.05 11.00
CA LYS A 3 6.62 -15.45 11.47
C LYS A 3 6.35 -16.47 10.34
N THR A 4 6.18 -16.00 9.11
CA THR A 4 5.87 -16.81 7.93
C THR A 4 6.83 -16.46 6.82
N ASP A 5 6.98 -17.31 5.82
CA ASP A 5 7.76 -16.99 4.61
C ASP A 5 6.97 -16.15 3.61
N ASP A 6 5.66 -15.98 3.84
CA ASP A 6 4.77 -15.16 3.01
C ASP A 6 4.55 -13.76 3.61
N ILE A 7 4.12 -12.82 2.79
CA ILE A 7 3.69 -11.48 3.17
C ILE A 7 2.38 -11.10 2.47
N ILE A 8 1.50 -10.44 3.22
CA ILE A 8 0.27 -9.84 2.67
C ILE A 8 0.60 -8.43 2.20
N VAL A 9 0.25 -8.11 0.97
CA VAL A 9 0.51 -6.80 0.34
C VAL A 9 -0.72 -6.27 -0.39
N THR A 10 -0.74 -4.96 -0.62
CA THR A 10 -1.68 -4.26 -1.50
C THR A 10 -0.92 -3.61 -2.66
N ALA A 11 -1.55 -3.48 -3.82
CA ALA A 11 -0.91 -2.90 -5.01
C ALA A 11 -0.90 -1.36 -4.97
N ILE A 12 0.16 -0.76 -5.53
CA ILE A 12 0.26 0.67 -5.81
C ILE A 12 0.28 0.87 -7.33
N THR A 13 -0.45 1.88 -7.84
CA THR A 13 -0.47 2.21 -9.28
C THR A 13 -0.54 3.72 -9.50
N SER A 14 0.12 4.21 -10.55
CA SER A 14 0.00 5.59 -11.01
C SER A 14 -1.23 5.82 -11.90
N ASN A 15 -1.97 4.77 -12.24
CA ASN A 15 -3.26 4.90 -12.93
C ASN A 15 -4.33 5.26 -11.91
N ILE A 16 -4.43 6.56 -11.62
CA ILE A 16 -5.32 7.11 -10.59
C ILE A 16 -6.76 6.94 -11.06
N THR A 17 -7.41 5.87 -10.60
CA THR A 17 -8.85 5.66 -10.75
C THR A 17 -9.54 5.89 -9.40
N SER A 18 -10.47 6.84 -9.36
CA SER A 18 -11.42 6.99 -8.27
C SER A 18 -12.22 5.69 -8.12
N LYS A 19 -11.93 4.95 -7.05
CA LYS A 19 -12.64 3.73 -6.65
C LYS A 19 -12.75 3.73 -5.14
N ASP A 20 -13.77 3.05 -4.61
CA ASP A 20 -14.14 3.10 -3.19
C ASP A 20 -12.99 2.73 -2.24
N TYR A 21 -12.14 1.78 -2.65
CA TYR A 21 -11.02 1.27 -1.86
C TYR A 21 -9.64 1.79 -2.33
N SER A 22 -9.62 2.88 -3.09
CA SER A 22 -8.37 3.57 -3.46
C SER A 22 -7.98 4.60 -2.41
N ILE A 23 -6.69 4.72 -2.12
CA ILE A 23 -6.11 5.80 -1.30
C ILE A 23 -5.13 6.56 -2.18
N PHE A 24 -5.33 7.85 -2.36
CA PHE A 24 -4.40 8.68 -3.14
C PHE A 24 -3.17 9.02 -2.30
N ILE A 25 -1.98 8.91 -2.89
CA ILE A 25 -0.71 9.19 -2.23
C ILE A 25 0.19 10.04 -3.12
N THR A 26 0.88 10.97 -2.48
CA THR A 26 1.87 11.86 -3.07
C THR A 26 3.17 11.79 -2.27
N ASN A 27 4.20 12.53 -2.70
CA ASN A 27 5.48 12.56 -1.97
C ASN A 27 5.38 13.21 -0.57
N SER A 28 4.38 14.05 -0.29
CA SER A 28 4.19 14.60 1.06
C SER A 28 3.70 13.56 2.07
N ASP A 29 3.18 12.43 1.57
CA ASP A 29 2.65 11.36 2.40
C ASP A 29 3.70 10.30 2.77
N LEU A 30 4.96 10.50 2.35
CA LEU A 30 6.08 9.62 2.61
C LEU A 30 7.00 10.16 3.71
N LEU A 31 7.36 9.29 4.65
CA LEU A 31 8.43 9.53 5.62
C LEU A 31 9.81 9.25 5.02
N GLU A 32 9.89 8.30 4.09
CA GLU A 32 11.11 7.91 3.38
C GLU A 32 10.80 7.54 1.92
N GLY A 33 11.75 7.78 1.03
CA GLY A 33 11.64 7.46 -0.39
C GLY A 33 10.93 8.55 -1.19
N ASN A 34 10.73 8.32 -2.49
CA ASN A 34 10.10 9.30 -3.38
C ASN A 34 9.38 8.61 -4.54
N LEU A 35 8.07 8.77 -4.62
CA LEU A 35 7.24 8.42 -5.77
C LEU A 35 7.66 9.24 -7.00
N LYS A 36 7.85 8.55 -8.13
CA LYS A 36 8.15 9.22 -9.41
C LYS A 36 6.99 10.05 -9.93
N VAL A 37 5.77 9.60 -9.66
CA VAL A 37 4.50 10.22 -10.02
C VAL A 37 3.50 9.93 -8.92
N ASP A 38 2.56 10.84 -8.72
CA ASP A 38 1.44 10.63 -7.80
C ASP A 38 0.71 9.33 -8.14
N SER A 39 0.27 8.63 -7.11
CA SER A 39 -0.19 7.25 -7.23
C SER A 39 -1.37 6.98 -6.31
N CYS A 40 -1.95 5.78 -6.41
CA CYS A 40 -2.91 5.32 -5.44
C CYS A 40 -2.61 3.89 -4.95
N ILE A 41 -2.89 3.65 -3.67
CA ILE A 41 -2.91 2.33 -3.05
C ILE A 41 -4.28 1.71 -3.32
N ARG A 42 -4.31 0.48 -3.81
CA ARG A 42 -5.51 -0.26 -4.17
C ARG A 42 -5.83 -1.31 -3.11
N VAL A 43 -6.51 -0.89 -2.05
CA VAL A 43 -6.83 -1.75 -0.90
C VAL A 43 -7.67 -2.96 -1.31
N ASP A 44 -8.45 -2.86 -2.40
CA ASP A 44 -9.19 -3.97 -3.01
C ASP A 44 -8.32 -5.03 -3.72
N LYS A 45 -7.01 -4.79 -3.87
CA LYS A 45 -6.06 -5.66 -4.57
C LYS A 45 -5.04 -6.23 -3.59
N ILE A 46 -5.52 -7.13 -2.74
CA ILE A 46 -4.73 -7.84 -1.72
C ILE A 46 -4.15 -9.12 -2.31
N TYR A 47 -2.86 -9.36 -2.06
CA TYR A 47 -2.14 -10.56 -2.51
C TYR A 47 -1.29 -11.14 -1.39
N THR A 48 -1.02 -12.44 -1.50
CA THR A 48 0.01 -13.12 -0.74
C THR A 48 1.21 -13.33 -1.66
N LEU A 49 2.39 -12.89 -1.22
CA LEU A 49 3.65 -13.04 -1.94
C LEU A 49 4.68 -13.73 -1.04
N ALA A 50 5.59 -14.50 -1.63
CA ALA A 50 6.74 -15.02 -0.88
C ALA A 50 7.70 -13.86 -0.54
N GLN A 51 8.17 -13.77 0.70
CA GLN A 51 9.03 -12.68 1.17
C GLN A 51 10.36 -12.59 0.41
N ASN A 52 10.87 -13.72 -0.08
CA ASN A 52 12.12 -13.79 -0.82
C ASN A 52 12.09 -13.08 -2.19
N ILE A 53 10.91 -12.72 -2.72
CA ILE A 53 10.79 -11.96 -3.97
C ILE A 53 10.90 -10.45 -3.74
N VAL A 54 10.88 -9.99 -2.49
CA VAL A 54 11.02 -8.56 -2.15
C VAL A 54 12.48 -8.15 -2.36
N ILE A 55 12.71 -7.30 -3.36
CA ILE A 55 14.06 -6.87 -3.73
C ILE A 55 14.64 -5.87 -2.73
N LYS A 56 13.87 -4.84 -2.35
CA LYS A 56 14.29 -3.79 -1.40
C LYS A 56 13.11 -2.95 -0.91
N LYS A 57 13.30 -2.26 0.22
CA LYS A 57 12.46 -1.12 0.62
C LYS A 57 12.70 0.04 -0.34
N PHE A 58 11.62 0.64 -0.84
CA PHE A 58 11.66 1.81 -1.71
C PHE A 58 11.25 3.10 -1.00
N GLY A 59 10.38 2.99 -0.01
CA GLY A 59 9.90 4.11 0.79
C GLY A 59 9.03 3.64 1.93
N GLU A 60 8.53 4.60 2.70
CA GLU A 60 7.66 4.42 3.85
C GLU A 60 6.63 5.53 3.87
N VAL A 61 5.35 5.16 3.94
CA VAL A 61 4.24 6.11 4.10
C VAL A 61 4.15 6.56 5.56
N ASN A 62 3.56 7.73 5.79
CA ASN A 62 3.26 8.21 7.13
C ASN A 62 2.16 7.37 7.83
N ASP A 63 2.02 7.59 9.13
CA ASP A 63 1.04 6.87 9.96
C ASP A 63 -0.41 7.14 9.53
N ASP A 64 -0.71 8.32 9.00
CA ASP A 64 -2.06 8.69 8.55
C ASP A 64 -2.50 7.80 7.38
N ILE A 65 -1.67 7.67 6.34
CA ILE A 65 -1.92 6.76 5.22
C ILE A 65 -2.00 5.31 5.69
N MET A 66 -1.11 4.89 6.58
CA MET A 66 -1.13 3.53 7.12
C MET A 66 -2.44 3.24 7.88
N ASN A 67 -2.96 4.20 8.63
CA ASN A 67 -4.23 4.08 9.32
C ASN A 67 -5.42 4.07 8.35
N GLU A 68 -5.38 4.87 7.29
CA GLU A 68 -6.38 4.83 6.22
C GLU A 68 -6.42 3.47 5.51
N VAL A 69 -5.25 2.88 5.22
CA VAL A 69 -5.15 1.51 4.67
C VAL A 69 -5.85 0.51 5.57
N LYS A 70 -5.57 0.53 6.88
CA LYS A 70 -6.21 -0.39 7.85
C LYS A 70 -7.73 -0.20 7.89
N ASN A 71 -8.21 1.05 7.88
CA ASN A 71 -9.63 1.35 7.88
C ASN A 71 -10.33 0.82 6.63
N LYS A 72 -9.76 1.05 5.45
CA LYS A 72 -10.31 0.53 4.19
C LYS A 72 -10.25 -0.99 4.10
N ILE A 73 -9.22 -1.64 4.66
CA ILE A 73 -9.18 -3.11 4.77
C ILE A 73 -10.35 -3.58 5.64
N ASN A 74 -10.58 -2.95 6.80
CA ASN A 74 -11.70 -3.29 7.66
C ASN A 74 -13.07 -3.07 6.99
N GLU A 75 -13.20 -2.04 6.15
CA GLU A 75 -14.40 -1.81 5.33
C GLU A 75 -14.57 -2.86 4.23
N LEU A 76 -13.47 -3.34 3.65
CA LEU A 76 -13.50 -4.35 2.58
C LEU A 76 -13.91 -5.75 3.07
N ILE A 77 -13.56 -6.09 4.31
CA ILE A 77 -13.80 -7.44 4.88
C ILE A 77 -15.03 -7.52 5.78
N LYS A 78 -15.75 -6.41 5.96
CA LYS A 78 -17.05 -6.37 6.65
C LYS A 78 -18.17 -6.84 5.73
#